data_AF-A0A7Y9ID44-F1
#
_entry.id   AF-A0A7Y9ID44-F1
#
_cell.length_a   1.000
_cell.length_b   1.000
_cell.length_c   1.000
_cell.angle_alpha   90.00
_cell.angle_beta   90.00
_cell.angle_gamma   90.00
#
_symmetry.space_group_name_H-M   'P 1'
#
loop_
_entity.id
_entity.type
_entity.pdbx_description
1 polymer ?
#
loop_
_entity_poly.entity_id
_entity_poly.type
_entity_poly.pdbx_seq_one_letter_code
_entity_poly.pdbx_strand_id
1 'polypeptide(L)'
;MRIAITGHRGLSPETSRLVDQAIRAELDQVAADHLVGISGLADGADQLFARAVLDAGGQLQVIVPAKRYREGLPTSSSSLASAVCR
;
A
#
# COMPACT_ATOMS: atom_id res chain seq x y z
N MET A 1 -15.32 5.63 -3.46
CA MET A 1 -15.12 5.22 -2.07
C MET A 1 -13.67 5.43 -1.65
N ARG A 2 -13.43 5.88 -0.41
CA ARG A 2 -12.07 6.02 0.16
C ARG A 2 -11.84 4.91 1.18
N ILE A 3 -10.77 4.16 1.03
CA ILE A 3 -10.42 3.05 1.93
C ILE A 3 -9.00 3.28 2.44
N ALA A 4 -8.85 3.35 3.76
CA ALA A 4 -7.55 3.43 4.40
C ALA A 4 -7.11 2.04 4.87
N ILE A 5 -5.82 1.75 4.74
CA ILE A 5 -5.23 0.54 5.32
C ILE A 5 -4.15 0.88 6.33
N THR A 6 -3.97 -0.03 7.28
CA THR A 6 -2.76 -0.21 8.06
C THR A 6 -2.48 -1.71 8.13
N GLY A 7 -1.23 -2.10 8.26
CA GLY A 7 -0.92 -3.51 8.49
C GLY A 7 0.51 -3.79 8.89
N HIS A 8 0.80 -5.09 9.02
CA HIS A 8 2.10 -5.57 9.47
C HIS A 8 3.19 -5.36 8.41
N ARG A 9 4.39 -5.04 8.89
CA ARG A 9 5.64 -5.05 8.11
C ARG A 9 6.32 -6.40 8.23
N GLY A 10 7.29 -6.68 7.34
CA GLY A 10 8.16 -7.86 7.44
C GLY A 10 7.41 -9.19 7.32
N LEU A 11 6.32 -9.20 6.53
CA LEU A 11 5.54 -10.41 6.28
C LEU A 11 6.41 -11.49 5.62
N SER A 12 6.20 -12.75 6.01
CA SER A 12 6.80 -13.87 5.30
C SER A 12 6.30 -13.91 3.84
N PRO A 13 7.01 -14.56 2.91
CA PRO A 13 6.53 -14.71 1.54
C PRO A 13 5.16 -15.38 1.44
N GLU A 14 4.89 -16.38 2.29
CA GLU A 14 3.61 -17.07 2.34
C GLU A 14 2.49 -16.16 2.83
N THR A 15 2.70 -15.49 3.98
CA THR A 15 1.71 -14.56 4.54
C THR A 15 1.46 -13.38 3.60
N SER A 16 2.49 -12.89 2.91
CA SER A 16 2.34 -11.82 1.91
C SER A 16 1.38 -12.21 0.79
N ARG A 17 1.46 -13.45 0.28
CA ARG A 17 0.53 -13.94 -0.76
C ARG A 17 -0.90 -14.03 -0.24
N LEU A 18 -1.10 -14.55 0.97
CA LEU A 18 -2.43 -14.66 1.58
C LEU A 18 -3.06 -13.28 1.81
N VAL A 19 -2.26 -12.33 2.32
CA VAL A 19 -2.71 -10.95 2.54
C VAL A 19 -3.04 -10.23 1.22
N ASP A 20 -2.19 -10.38 0.19
CA ASP A 20 -2.47 -9.80 -1.14
C ASP A 20 -3.76 -10.34 -1.74
N GLN A 21 -3.98 -11.66 -1.69
CA GLN A 21 -5.22 -12.28 -2.16
C GLN A 21 -6.44 -11.77 -1.40
N ALA A 22 -6.37 -11.70 -0.07
CA ALA A 22 -7.47 -11.21 0.75
C ALA A 22 -7.78 -9.74 0.44
N ILE A 23 -6.77 -8.88 0.33
CA ILE A 23 -6.96 -7.47 -0.03
C ILE A 23 -7.64 -7.33 -1.38
N ARG A 24 -7.20 -8.09 -2.39
CA ARG A 24 -7.80 -8.03 -3.73
C ARG A 24 -9.26 -8.47 -3.71
N ALA A 25 -9.58 -9.55 -2.99
CA ALA A 25 -10.96 -10.01 -2.85
C ALA A 25 -11.88 -8.96 -2.19
N GLU A 26 -11.38 -8.19 -1.23
CA GLU A 26 -12.12 -7.07 -0.64
C GLU A 26 -12.28 -5.90 -1.61
N LEU A 27 -11.24 -5.57 -2.38
CA LEU A 27 -11.29 -4.46 -3.34
C LEU A 27 -12.15 -4.77 -4.58
N ASP A 28 -12.23 -6.03 -5.00
CA ASP A 28 -13.08 -6.47 -6.13
C ASP A 28 -14.58 -6.23 -5.87
N GLN A 29 -14.98 -6.11 -4.60
CA GLN A 29 -16.35 -5.78 -4.20
C GLN A 29 -16.66 -4.28 -4.33
N VAL A 30 -15.68 -3.47 -4.73
CA VAL A 30 -15.77 -2.01 -4.82
C VAL A 30 -15.67 -1.56 -6.27
N ALA A 31 -16.58 -0.69 -6.72
CA ALA A 31 -16.50 -0.10 -8.05
C ALA A 31 -15.20 0.71 -8.23
N ALA A 32 -14.39 0.31 -9.21
CA ALA A 32 -13.03 0.79 -9.46
C ALA A 32 -12.95 2.29 -9.82
N ASP A 33 -13.92 2.79 -10.58
CA ASP A 33 -14.02 4.17 -11.08
C ASP A 33 -14.07 5.24 -9.96
N HIS A 34 -14.33 4.81 -8.74
CA HIS A 34 -14.36 5.68 -7.57
C HIS A 34 -13.43 5.24 -6.44
N LEU A 35 -12.56 4.24 -6.63
CA LEU A 35 -11.68 3.74 -5.57
C LEU A 35 -10.47 4.66 -5.34
N VAL A 36 -10.37 5.17 -4.10
CA VAL A 36 -9.18 5.88 -3.62
C VAL A 36 -8.62 5.14 -2.40
N GLY A 37 -7.46 4.51 -2.55
CA GLY A 37 -6.73 3.90 -1.46
C GLY A 37 -5.91 4.93 -0.67
N ILE A 38 -5.90 4.82 0.65
CA ILE A 38 -5.11 5.68 1.54
C ILE A 38 -4.15 4.80 2.32
N SER A 39 -2.85 5.09 2.27
CA SER A 39 -1.81 4.24 2.86
C SER A 39 -0.62 5.04 3.37
N GLY A 40 0.06 4.53 4.40
CA GLY A 40 1.35 5.04 4.85
C GLY A 40 2.54 4.53 4.01
N LEU A 41 2.28 3.64 3.04
CA LEU A 41 3.27 3.00 2.17
C LEU A 41 4.41 2.27 2.91
N ALA A 42 4.16 1.83 4.15
CA ALA A 42 5.10 0.99 4.87
C ALA A 42 5.39 -0.33 4.09
N ASP A 43 6.60 -0.88 4.25
CA ASP A 43 6.89 -2.21 3.71
C ASP A 43 5.93 -3.26 4.30
N GLY A 44 5.47 -4.21 3.48
CA GLY A 44 4.49 -5.22 3.88
C GLY A 44 3.07 -4.89 3.39
N ALA A 45 2.07 -5.04 4.26
CA ALA A 45 0.65 -4.99 3.89
C ALA A 45 0.24 -3.67 3.22
N ASP A 46 0.75 -2.53 3.69
CA ASP A 46 0.47 -1.19 3.14
C ASP A 46 0.82 -1.09 1.65
N GLN A 47 1.92 -1.71 1.23
CA GLN A 47 2.37 -1.73 -0.16
C GLN A 47 1.63 -2.76 -1.02
N LEU A 48 1.27 -3.93 -0.45
CA LEU A 48 0.41 -4.91 -1.12
C LEU A 48 -0.94 -4.27 -1.47
N PHE A 49 -1.55 -3.56 -0.52
CA PHE A 49 -2.77 -2.80 -0.76
C PHE A 49 -2.59 -1.69 -1.78
N ALA A 50 -1.51 -0.90 -1.68
CA ALA A 50 -1.24 0.15 -2.66
C ALA A 50 -1.15 -0.41 -4.09
N ARG A 51 -0.49 -1.56 -4.25
CA ARG A 51 -0.41 -2.24 -5.56
C ARG A 51 -1.79 -2.72 -6.02
N ALA A 52 -2.55 -3.37 -5.15
CA ALA A 52 -3.89 -3.87 -5.47
C ALA A 52 -4.85 -2.75 -5.88
N VAL A 53 -4.83 -1.61 -5.20
CA VAL A 53 -5.62 -0.42 -5.57
C VAL A 53 -5.26 0.09 -6.96
N LEU A 54 -3.96 0.19 -7.27
CA LEU A 54 -3.49 0.64 -8.58
C LEU A 54 -3.79 -0.38 -9.69
N ASP A 55 -3.67 -1.67 -9.40
CA ASP A 55 -4.03 -2.75 -10.34
C ASP A 55 -5.53 -2.75 -10.67
N ALA A 56 -6.37 -2.38 -9.70
CA ALA A 56 -7.81 -2.19 -9.90
C ALA A 56 -8.15 -0.89 -10.66
N GLY A 57 -7.16 -0.07 -11.06
CA GLY A 57 -7.39 1.21 -11.74
C GLY A 57 -7.78 2.36 -10.80
N GLY A 58 -7.71 2.15 -9.49
CA GLY A 58 -7.97 3.18 -8.48
C GLY A 58 -6.83 4.19 -8.36
N GLN A 59 -7.03 5.19 -7.49
CA GLN A 59 -6.03 6.19 -7.15
C GLN A 59 -5.46 5.94 -5.76
N LEU A 60 -4.20 6.32 -5.54
CA LEU A 60 -3.55 6.18 -4.24
C LEU A 60 -3.25 7.57 -3.64
N GLN A 61 -3.65 7.77 -2.40
CA GLN A 61 -3.26 8.89 -1.56
C GLN A 61 -2.31 8.41 -0.46
N VAL A 62 -1.13 9.00 -0.40
CA VAL A 62 -0.08 8.57 0.52
C VAL A 62 0.08 9.57 1.65
N ILE A 63 0.09 9.05 2.88
CA ILE A 63 0.33 9.85 4.08
C ILE A 63 1.80 9.71 4.47
N VAL A 64 2.57 10.75 4.22
CA VAL A 64 3.99 10.81 4.61
C VAL A 64 4.07 11.45 6.01
N PRO A 65 4.54 10.73 7.05
CA PRO A 65 4.44 11.19 8.44
C PRO A 65 5.40 12.34 8.78
N ALA A 66 6.43 12.58 7.95
CA ALA A 66 7.38 13.66 8.14
C ALA A 66 8.05 14.09 6.82
N LYS A 67 8.42 15.37 6.72
CA LYS A 67 9.04 15.97 5.53
C LYS A 67 10.33 15.25 5.05
N ARG A 68 11.08 14.62 5.95
CA ARG A 68 12.32 13.88 5.67
C ARG A 68 12.20 12.38 5.96
N TYR A 69 10.98 11.85 5.97
CA TYR A 69 10.74 10.45 6.33
C TYR A 69 11.55 9.47 5.48
N ARG A 70 11.76 9.78 4.19
CA ARG A 70 12.58 8.95 3.29
C ARG A 70 14.01 8.74 3.79
N GLU A 71 14.63 9.75 4.41
CA GLU A 71 16.02 9.69 4.87
C GLU A 71 16.23 8.67 6.00
N GLY A 72 15.16 8.35 6.74
CA GLY A 72 15.17 7.35 7.81
C GLY A 72 14.72 5.96 7.38
N LEU A 73 14.36 5.75 6.11
CA LEU A 73 13.96 4.43 5.63
C LEU A 73 15.18 3.52 5.42
N PRO A 74 15.09 2.24 5.81
CA PRO A 74 16.11 1.25 5.46
C PRO A 74 16.36 1.21 3.96
N THR A 75 17.60 0.96 3.56
CA THR A 75 17.96 0.78 2.13
C THR A 75 17.26 -0.42 1.49
N SER A 76 16.77 -1.36 2.30
CA SER A 76 15.97 -2.51 1.89
C SER A 76 14.48 -2.19 1.68
N SER A 77 14.02 -0.97 1.95
CA SER A 77 12.63 -0.58 1.69
C SER A 77 12.35 -0.54 0.19
N SER A 78 11.13 -0.92 -0.19
CA SER A 78 10.81 -1.10 -1.61
C SER A 78 10.85 0.22 -2.40
N SER A 79 10.99 0.08 -3.73
CA SER A 79 11.07 1.22 -4.66
C SER A 79 9.81 2.11 -4.64
N LEU A 80 8.66 1.56 -4.24
CA LEU A 80 7.37 2.25 -4.26
C LEU A 80 7.30 3.35 -3.19
N ALA A 81 7.74 3.07 -1.96
CA ALA A 81 7.82 4.09 -0.91
C ALA A 81 8.85 5.18 -1.25
N SER A 82 9.99 4.77 -1.83
CA SER A 82 11.06 5.67 -2.26
C SER A 82 10.65 6.61 -3.39
N ALA A 83 9.76 6.17 -4.28
CA ALA A 83 9.27 6.98 -5.41
C ALA A 83 8.27 8.08 -4.99
N VAL A 84 7.54 7.87 -3.88
CA VAL A 84 6.46 8.77 -3.46
C VAL A 84 6.90 9.82 -2.42
N CYS A 85 7.83 9.48 -1.54
CA CYS A 85 8.32 10.40 -0.51
C CYS A 85 9.39 11.35 -1.08
N ARG A 86 8.98 12.47 -1.71
CA ARG A 86 9.86 13.56 -2.14
C ARG A 86 10.08 14.62 -1.06
#